data_AF-A0A7K3XYZ0-F1
#
_entry.id   AF-A0A7K3XYZ0-F1
#
_cell.length_a   1.000
_cell.length_b   1.000
_cell.length_c   1.000
_cell.angle_alpha   90.00
_cell.angle_beta   90.00
_cell.angle_gamma   90.00
#
_symmetry.space_group_name_H-M   'P 1'
#
loop_
_entity.id
_entity.type
_entity.pdbx_description
1 polymer ?
#
loop_
_entity_poly.entity_id
_entity_poly.type
_entity_poly.pdbx_seq_one_letter_code
_entity_poly.pdbx_strand_id
1 'polypeptide(L)' 'MPQLSLYLDDATMSLLRQSAEEAQLSLSKYVAGLIRRDSEGSAWPEGYFDQVCGRLTDPSFTVAEEPSAPLDDIVLFA' A
#
# COMPACT_ATOMS: atom_id res chain seq x y z
N MET A 1 16.27 -28.64 -0.12
CA MET A 1 15.95 -27.20 -0.25
C MET A 1 15.20 -27.00 -1.54
N PRO A 2 14.05 -26.29 -1.54
CA PRO A 2 13.39 -25.93 -2.79
C PRO A 2 14.28 -24.94 -3.55
N GLN A 3 14.41 -25.13 -4.87
CA GLN A 3 15.18 -24.26 -5.76
C GLN A 3 14.24 -23.61 -6.77
N LEU A 4 14.39 -22.30 -6.99
CA LEU A 4 13.61 -21.51 -7.94
C LEU A 4 14.54 -21.01 -9.04
N SER A 5 14.15 -21.23 -10.30
CA SER A 5 14.83 -20.69 -11.48
C SER A 5 13.90 -19.66 -12.12
N LEU A 6 14.35 -18.41 -12.21
CA LEU A 6 13.60 -17.29 -12.80
C LEU A 6 14.30 -16.82 -14.07
N TYR A 7 13.53 -16.60 -15.13
CA TYR A 7 13.99 -15.93 -16.33
C TYR A 7 13.62 -14.45 -16.23
N LEU A 8 14.62 -13.60 -16.40
CA LEU A 8 14.52 -12.15 -16.33
C LEU A 8 15.28 -11.59 -17.54
N ASP A 9 14.84 -10.45 -18.06
CA ASP A 9 15.61 -9.73 -19.06
C ASP A 9 16.87 -9.10 -18.44
N ASP A 10 17.82 -8.71 -19.31
CA ASP A 10 19.13 -8.21 -18.88
C ASP A 10 19.03 -6.91 -18.06
N ALA A 11 18.04 -6.05 -18.35
CA ALA A 11 17.86 -4.81 -17.61
C ALA A 11 17.37 -5.11 -16.18
N THR A 12 16.38 -5.99 -16.04
CA THR A 12 15.88 -6.43 -14.73
C THR A 12 16.95 -7.17 -13.93
N MET A 13 17.77 -8.03 -14.57
CA MET A 13 18.88 -8.71 -13.87
C MET A 13 19.95 -7.74 -13.38
N SER A 14 20.26 -6.69 -14.16
CA SER A 14 21.23 -5.67 -13.78
C SER A 14 20.75 -4.88 -12.56
N LEU A 15 19.48 -4.46 -12.56
CA LEU A 15 18.86 -3.78 -11.43
C LEU A 15 18.82 -4.65 -10.17
N LEU A 16 18.51 -5.94 -10.33
CA LEU A 16 18.48 -6.89 -9.22
C LEU A 16 19.86 -7.08 -8.59
N ARG A 17 20.92 -7.18 -9.40
CA ARG A 17 22.32 -7.27 -8.92
C ARG A 17 22.72 -6.02 -8.16
N GLN A 18 22.50 -4.85 -8.75
CA GLN A 18 22.81 -3.58 -8.11
C GLN A 18 22.11 -3.45 -6.76
N SER A 19 20.82 -3.75 -6.70
CA SER A 19 20.05 -3.67 -5.45
C SER A 19 20.55 -4.65 -4.38
N ALA A 20 20.99 -5.84 -4.79
CA ALA A 20 21.56 -6.82 -3.87
C ALA A 20 22.94 -6.39 -3.35
N GLU A 21 23.77 -5.78 -4.21
CA GLU A 21 25.07 -5.21 -3.84
C GLU A 21 24.93 -4.04 -2.86
N GLU A 22 24.01 -3.11 -3.13
CA GLU A 22 23.69 -1.99 -2.24
C GLU A 22 23.21 -2.48 -0.86
N ALA A 23 22.43 -3.55 -0.84
CA ALA A 23 21.98 -4.20 0.40
C ALA A 23 23.05 -5.08 1.07
N GLN A 24 24.22 -5.28 0.44
CA GLN A 24 25.27 -6.23 0.88
C GLN A 24 24.76 -7.67 1.09
N LEU A 25 23.82 -8.10 0.24
CA LEU A 25 23.22 -9.43 0.29
C LEU A 25 23.55 -10.22 -0.97
N SER A 26 23.59 -11.55 -0.86
CA SER A 26 23.59 -12.39 -2.06
C SER A 26 22.26 -12.23 -2.81
N LEU A 27 22.29 -12.37 -4.14
CA LEU A 27 21.08 -12.33 -4.99
C LEU A 27 19.95 -13.22 -4.43
N SER A 28 20.28 -14.44 -4.01
CA SER A 28 19.30 -15.38 -3.44
C SER A 28 18.66 -14.86 -2.14
N LYS A 29 19.45 -14.26 -1.23
CA LYS A 29 18.94 -13.68 0.01
C LYS A 29 18.12 -12.42 -0.26
N TYR A 30 18.57 -11.60 -1.21
CA TYR A 30 17.87 -10.39 -1.61
C TYR A 30 16.48 -10.72 -2.22
N VAL A 31 16.41 -11.66 -3.15
CA VAL A 31 15.15 -12.12 -3.77
C VAL A 31 14.23 -12.77 -2.74
N ALA A 32 14.76 -13.63 -1.85
CA ALA A 32 13.97 -14.21 -0.78
C ALA A 32 13.39 -13.13 0.16
N GLY A 33 14.17 -12.08 0.45
CA GLY A 33 13.71 -10.92 1.19
C GLY A 33 12.64 -10.12 0.46
N LEU A 34 12.76 -9.95 -0.85
CA LEU A 34 11.72 -9.31 -1.68
C LEU A 34 10.41 -10.10 -1.64
N ILE A 35 10.45 -11.42 -1.81
CA ILE A 35 9.24 -12.27 -1.76
C ILE A 35 8.57 -12.16 -0.38
N ARG A 36 9.36 -12.16 0.70
CA ARG A 36 8.82 -11.97 2.06
C ARG A 36 8.21 -10.59 2.22
N ARG A 37 8.92 -9.53 1.81
CA ARG A 37 8.42 -8.16 1.86
C ARG A 37 7.20 -7.94 0.98
N ASP A 38 7.04 -8.65 -0.13
CA ASP A 38 5.82 -8.57 -0.93
C ASP A 38 4.65 -9.24 -0.20
N SER A 39 4.91 -10.41 0.43
CA SER A 39 3.91 -11.08 1.27
C SER A 39 3.56 -10.31 2.55
N GLU A 40 4.49 -9.52 3.09
CA GLU A 40 4.33 -8.74 4.33
C GLU A 40 3.93 -7.28 4.05
N GLY A 41 4.33 -6.71 2.92
CA GLY A 41 4.27 -5.29 2.56
C GLY A 41 3.02 -4.87 1.81
N SER A 42 2.12 -5.82 1.54
CA SER A 42 0.70 -5.55 1.27
C SER A 42 -0.17 -5.81 2.53
N ALA A 43 0.44 -5.95 3.71
CA ALA A 43 -0.33 -5.98 4.94
C ALA A 43 -0.70 -4.54 5.30
N TRP A 44 -1.97 -4.22 5.11
CA TRP A 44 -2.56 -3.05 5.74
C TRP A 44 -2.27 -3.04 7.24
N PRO A 45 -2.15 -1.85 7.88
CA PRO A 45 -1.93 -1.76 9.32
C PRO A 45 -2.89 -2.67 10.09
N GLU A 46 -2.44 -3.22 11.22
CA GLU A 46 -3.29 -4.07 12.04
C GLU A 46 -4.59 -3.34 12.39
N GLY A 47 -5.74 -3.97 12.08
CA GLY A 47 -7.05 -3.38 12.28
C GLY A 47 -7.50 -2.38 11.21
N TYR A 48 -6.76 -2.16 10.12
CA TYR A 48 -7.18 -1.28 9.02
C TYR A 48 -8.54 -1.67 8.44
N PHE A 49 -8.74 -2.97 8.16
CA PHE A 49 -10.01 -3.45 7.62
C PHE A 49 -11.18 -3.36 8.61
N ASP A 50 -10.89 -3.48 9.91
CA ASP A 50 -11.91 -3.47 10.96
C ASP A 50 -12.29 -2.06 11.42
N GLN A 51 -11.32 -1.14 11.45
CA GLN A 51 -11.45 0.17 12.10
C GLN A 51 -11.53 1.34 11.12
N VAL A 52 -11.09 1.16 9.87
CA VAL A 52 -10.90 2.24 8.90
C VAL A 52 -11.60 1.95 7.57
N CYS A 53 -11.53 0.72 7.08
CA CYS A 53 -12.10 0.36 5.77
C CYS A 53 -13.63 0.45 5.78
N GLY A 54 -14.18 1.42 5.04
CA GLY A 54 -15.63 1.61 4.88
C GLY A 54 -16.33 2.31 6.05
N ARG A 55 -15.67 2.46 7.21
CA ARG A 55 -16.15 3.24 8.35
C ARG A 55 -14.97 3.75 9.15
N LEU A 56 -14.83 5.08 9.23
CA LEU A 56 -13.94 5.71 10.17
C LEU A 56 -14.72 5.94 11.47
N THR A 57 -14.31 5.28 12.56
CA THR A 57 -14.95 5.49 13.88
C THR A 57 -14.35 6.73 14.52
N ASP A 58 -14.62 7.89 13.94
CA ASP A 58 -14.17 9.18 14.48
C ASP A 58 -15.37 9.87 15.14
N PRO A 59 -15.37 10.07 16.47
CA PRO A 59 -16.46 10.75 17.17
C PRO A 59 -16.58 12.24 16.81
N SER A 60 -15.56 12.83 16.19
CA SER A 60 -15.64 14.19 15.63
C SER A 60 -16.41 14.23 14.31
N PHE A 61 -16.59 13.09 13.63
CA PHE A 61 -17.32 12.98 12.38
C PHE A 61 -18.83 12.82 12.66
N THR A 62 -19.45 13.89 13.14
CA THR A 62 -20.90 13.95 13.33
C THR A 62 -21.58 14.29 12.00
N VAL A 63 -22.70 13.63 11.71
CA VAL A 63 -23.57 14.00 10.59
C VAL A 63 -24.02 15.44 10.81
N ALA A 64 -23.62 16.35 9.92
CA ALA A 64 -24.09 17.73 9.94
C ALA A 64 -25.61 17.74 9.77
N GLU A 65 -26.28 18.65 10.48
CA GLU A 65 -27.72 18.83 10.35
C GLU A 65 -28.05 19.12 8.88
N GLU A 66 -28.95 18.32 8.28
CA GLU A 66 -29.33 18.54 6.89
C GLU A 66 -29.88 19.95 6.77
N PRO A 67 -29.38 20.76 5.80
CA PRO A 67 -29.91 22.09 5.62
C PRO A 67 -31.40 21.99 5.31
N SER A 68 -32.23 22.53 6.19
CA SER A 68 -33.70 22.61 6.00
C SER A 68 -34.08 23.54 4.84
N ALA A 69 -33.13 24.30 4.29
CA ALA A 69 -33.35 25.19 3.17
C ALA A 69 -33.31 24.41 1.84
N PRO A 70 -34.21 24.71 0.89
CA PRO A 70 -34.13 24.15 -0.45
C PRO A 70 -32.77 24.50 -1.07
N LEU A 71 -32.13 23.49 -1.68
CA LEU A 71 -30.80 23.61 -2.29
C LEU A 71 -30.74 24.64 -3.42
N ASP A 72 -31.90 25.08 -3.92
CA ASP A 72 -32.06 26.09 -4.96
C ASP A 72 -31.64 27.51 -4.50
N ASP A 73 -31.58 27.77 -3.18
CA ASP A 73 -31.18 29.08 -2.62
C ASP A 73 -29.70 29.14 -2.20
N ILE A 74 -28.92 28.07 -2.39
CA ILE A 74 -27.47 28.07 -2.12
C ILE A 74 -26.79 28.83 -3.25
N VAL A 75 -26.68 30.15 -3.09
CA VAL A 75 -25.81 30.98 -3.93
C VAL A 75 -24.37 30.52 -3.68
N LEU A 76 -23.81 29.78 -4.65
CA LEU A 76 -22.37 29.56 -4.73
C LEU A 76 -21.72 30.93 -4.92
N PHE A 77 -21.19 31.51 -3.85
CA PHE A 77 -20.40 32.74 -3.93
C PHE A 77 -19.20 32.46 -4.85
N ALA A 78 -19.19 33.17 -5.99
CA ALA A 78 -18.07 33.23 -6.92
C ALA A 78 -16.92 34.07 -6.36
#